data_AF-A0A543PR65-F1
#
_entry.id   AF-A0A543PR65-F1
#
_cell.length_a   1.000
_cell.length_b   1.000
_cell.length_c   1.000
_cell.angle_alpha   90.00
_cell.angle_beta   90.00
_cell.angle_gamma   90.00
#
_symmetry.space_group_name_H-M   'P 1'
#
loop_
_entity.id
_entity.type
_entity.pdbx_description
1 polymer ?
#
loop_
_entity_poly.entity_id
_entity_poly.type
_entity_poly.pdbx_seq_one_letter_code
_entity_poly.pdbx_strand_id
1 'polypeptide(L)'
;MRSKAFRTIAVVATAAGAVLGLSATAGAAGVSGPAIYVNHVLYRTVVTPTDLSGTGAPAQSWDTIYNFFGAQRSVATAAPGDPGFNGGRWQVHKVSTPQGYAAALAAGDLDGNGVLDSTDEIDAALASGALVDDGIVKYFVCTLNKVPAGG
;
A
#
# COMPACT_ATOMS: atom_id res chain seq x y z
N MET A 1 -70.58 -43.75 27.42
CA MET A 1 -70.86 -43.47 26.00
C MET A 1 -70.17 -42.18 25.59
N ARG A 2 -69.57 -42.19 24.40
CA ARG A 2 -68.95 -41.07 23.64
C ARG A 2 -67.52 -40.64 24.02
N SER A 3 -66.59 -41.44 23.50
CA SER A 3 -65.24 -41.06 23.06
C SER A 3 -65.29 -39.95 22.00
N LYS A 4 -64.32 -39.03 22.00
CA LYS A 4 -63.70 -38.51 20.77
C LYS A 4 -62.22 -38.20 21.01
N ALA A 5 -61.40 -38.84 20.20
CA ALA A 5 -59.96 -38.69 20.10
C ALA A 5 -59.58 -37.78 18.92
N PHE A 6 -58.29 -37.44 18.88
CA PHE A 6 -57.49 -36.91 17.76
C PHE A 6 -57.64 -35.42 17.39
N ARG A 7 -56.54 -34.66 17.51
CA ARG A 7 -55.61 -34.44 16.40
C ARG A 7 -54.38 -33.63 16.81
N THR A 8 -53.21 -34.23 16.58
CA THR A 8 -51.89 -33.61 16.41
C THR A 8 -51.91 -32.51 15.35
N ILE A 9 -51.16 -31.42 15.54
CA ILE A 9 -50.30 -30.75 14.53
C ILE A 9 -49.22 -29.98 15.28
N ALA A 10 -47.96 -30.30 14.98
CA ALA A 10 -46.76 -29.55 15.36
C ALA A 10 -46.47 -28.50 14.29
N VAL A 11 -46.02 -27.30 14.69
CA VAL A 11 -45.18 -26.43 13.84
C VAL A 11 -44.18 -25.70 14.73
N VAL A 12 -42.91 -26.02 14.51
CA VAL A 12 -41.73 -25.27 14.94
C VAL A 12 -41.62 -24.02 14.05
N ALA A 13 -41.44 -22.84 14.64
CA ALA A 13 -40.95 -21.66 13.93
C ALA A 13 -39.86 -20.98 14.76
N THR A 14 -38.63 -21.45 14.56
CA THR A 14 -37.40 -20.73 14.91
C THR A 14 -37.26 -19.50 14.01
N ALA A 15 -37.15 -18.32 14.60
CA ALA A 15 -36.64 -17.14 13.91
C ALA A 15 -35.77 -16.32 14.87
N ALA A 16 -34.53 -16.80 15.08
CA ALA A 16 -33.45 -15.96 15.57
C ALA A 16 -32.94 -15.12 14.39
N GLY A 17 -33.48 -13.91 14.24
CA GLY A 17 -33.04 -12.93 13.25
C GLY A 17 -31.94 -12.05 13.85
N ALA A 18 -30.72 -12.20 13.34
CA ALA A 18 -29.50 -11.57 13.81
C ALA A 18 -29.54 -10.03 13.84
N VAL A 19 -28.97 -9.46 14.90
CA VAL A 19 -28.55 -8.05 14.98
C VAL A 19 -27.10 -7.97 14.50
N LEU A 20 -26.75 -6.82 13.91
CA LEU A 20 -25.40 -6.23 13.74
C LEU A 20 -24.71 -6.43 12.37
N GLY A 21 -24.35 -5.30 11.75
CA GLY A 21 -23.20 -5.22 10.84
C GLY A 21 -23.45 -4.62 9.46
N LEU A 22 -24.09 -3.45 9.33
CA LEU A 22 -23.80 -2.63 8.15
C LEU A 22 -22.41 -2.04 8.32
N SER A 23 -21.42 -2.72 7.74
CA SER A 23 -20.08 -2.20 7.52
C SER A 23 -20.21 -0.96 6.63
N ALA A 24 -20.24 0.23 7.22
CA ALA A 24 -20.05 1.45 6.48
C ALA A 24 -18.66 1.40 5.85
N THR A 25 -18.59 1.14 4.54
CA THR A 25 -17.37 1.38 3.77
C THR A 25 -17.19 2.89 3.72
N ALA A 26 -16.43 3.42 4.68
CA ALA A 26 -15.94 4.78 4.61
C ALA A 26 -14.99 4.88 3.40
N GLY A 27 -15.56 5.17 2.23
CA GLY A 27 -14.81 5.55 1.05
C GLY A 27 -14.10 6.86 1.37
N ALA A 28 -12.79 6.80 1.53
CA ALA A 28 -11.99 7.97 1.81
C ALA A 28 -12.00 8.89 0.57
N ALA A 29 -12.98 9.80 0.54
CA ALA A 29 -13.32 10.68 -0.59
C ALA A 29 -12.25 11.77 -0.92
N GLY A 30 -11.02 11.58 -0.47
CA GLY A 30 -9.87 12.43 -0.77
C GLY A 30 -8.60 11.66 -1.16
N VAL A 31 -8.67 10.34 -1.30
CA VAL A 31 -7.50 9.54 -1.66
C VAL A 31 -7.50 9.32 -3.17
N SER A 32 -6.59 10.00 -3.86
CA SER A 32 -6.42 9.92 -5.30
C SER A 32 -4.93 9.81 -5.64
N GLY A 33 -4.59 8.99 -6.62
CA GLY A 33 -3.21 8.78 -7.07
C GLY A 33 -2.88 7.32 -7.37
N PRO A 34 -1.80 7.06 -8.15
CA PRO A 34 -1.31 5.71 -8.38
C PRO A 34 -0.88 5.08 -7.06
N ALA A 35 -1.14 3.78 -6.90
CA ALA A 35 -0.74 3.05 -5.71
C ALA A 35 0.80 2.91 -5.64
N ILE A 36 1.33 2.90 -4.42
CA ILE A 36 2.76 2.80 -4.09
C ILE A 36 2.92 1.57 -3.20
N TYR A 37 3.98 0.81 -3.40
CA TYR A 37 4.30 -0.33 -2.54
C TYR A 37 5.08 0.09 -1.29
N VAL A 38 4.79 -0.58 -0.18
CA VAL A 38 5.63 -0.60 1.02
C VAL A 38 5.65 -2.04 1.51
N ASN A 39 6.80 -2.70 1.43
CA ASN A 39 7.02 -4.08 1.88
C ASN A 39 5.89 -5.03 1.41
N HIS A 40 5.71 -5.12 0.09
CA HIS A 40 4.72 -5.96 -0.60
C HIS A 40 3.25 -5.54 -0.39
N VAL A 41 2.99 -4.41 0.28
CA VAL A 41 1.64 -3.91 0.55
C VAL A 41 1.38 -2.65 -0.26
N LEU A 42 0.22 -2.59 -0.92
CA LEU A 42 -0.22 -1.40 -1.64
C LEU A 42 -0.77 -0.33 -0.68
N TYR A 43 -0.25 0.87 -0.83
CA TYR A 43 -0.73 2.10 -0.24
C TYR A 43 -1.11 3.09 -1.34
N ARG A 44 -1.81 4.14 -0.95
CA ARG A 44 -2.13 5.30 -1.80
C ARG A 44 -1.92 6.58 -1.02
N THR A 45 -1.60 7.63 -1.76
CA THR A 45 -1.36 8.97 -1.23
C THR A 45 -2.63 9.81 -1.27
N VAL A 46 -2.70 10.81 -0.41
CA VAL A 46 -3.62 11.95 -0.56
C VAL A 46 -2.83 13.08 -1.19
N VAL A 47 -3.00 13.34 -2.49
CA VAL A 47 -2.19 14.35 -3.18
C VAL A 47 -2.36 15.72 -2.53
N THR A 48 -1.29 16.18 -1.88
CA THR A 48 -1.11 17.52 -1.35
C THR A 48 -0.06 18.23 -2.21
N PRO A 49 -0.37 19.38 -2.84
CA PRO A 49 0.55 20.08 -3.72
C PRO A 49 1.68 20.83 -2.97
N THR A 50 2.13 20.30 -1.82
CA THR A 50 3.16 20.93 -0.99
C THR A 50 4.56 20.59 -1.51
N ASP A 51 5.29 21.60 -1.98
CA ASP A 51 6.72 21.51 -2.22
C ASP A 51 7.48 21.88 -0.94
N LEU A 52 8.42 21.03 -0.53
CA LEU A 52 9.27 21.26 0.65
C LEU A 52 10.76 21.38 0.30
N SER A 53 11.08 21.59 -0.98
CA SER A 53 12.44 21.89 -1.42
C SER A 53 12.95 23.20 -0.80
N GLY A 54 14.27 23.31 -0.62
CA GLY A 54 14.92 24.54 -0.11
C GLY A 54 14.67 24.88 1.36
N THR A 55 13.97 24.02 2.12
CA THR A 55 13.67 24.25 3.54
C THR A 55 14.88 24.10 4.47
N GLY A 56 15.97 23.48 4.01
CA GLY A 56 17.14 23.17 4.84
C GLY A 56 16.90 22.08 5.89
N ALA A 57 15.81 21.31 5.75
CA ALA A 57 15.51 20.21 6.66
C ALA A 57 16.64 19.14 6.61
N PRO A 58 17.11 18.64 7.77
CA PRO A 58 18.13 17.59 7.81
C PRO A 58 17.69 16.32 7.08
N ALA A 59 18.64 15.56 6.52
CA ALA A 59 18.36 14.34 5.75
C ALA A 59 17.47 13.32 6.49
N GLN A 60 17.66 13.17 7.80
CA GLN A 60 16.87 12.27 8.66
C GLN A 60 15.38 12.65 8.79
N SER A 61 14.97 13.80 8.25
CA SER A 61 13.57 14.27 8.30
C SER A 61 12.71 13.67 7.19
N TRP A 62 13.30 12.84 6.33
CA TRP A 62 12.70 12.36 5.09
C TRP A 62 12.71 10.83 5.05
N ASP A 63 11.58 10.27 4.65
CA ASP A 63 11.46 8.91 4.15
C ASP A 63 11.67 8.90 2.63
N THR A 64 12.07 7.77 2.07
CA THR A 64 12.40 7.67 0.64
C THR A 64 11.27 7.02 -0.16
N ILE A 65 10.97 7.59 -1.33
CA ILE A 65 10.19 6.95 -2.40
C ILE A 65 11.11 6.75 -3.60
N TYR A 66 11.28 5.50 -4.04
CA TYR A 66 11.91 5.18 -5.31
C TYR A 66 10.87 5.15 -6.43
N ASN A 67 11.03 6.06 -7.39
CA ASN A 67 10.10 6.25 -8.50
C ASN A 67 10.70 5.78 -9.82
N PHE A 68 9.99 4.84 -10.46
CA PHE A 68 10.37 4.18 -11.70
C PHE A 68 9.88 4.90 -12.97
N PHE A 69 9.27 6.09 -12.84
CA PHE A 69 8.77 6.93 -13.93
C PHE A 69 7.88 6.19 -14.93
N GLY A 70 7.04 5.28 -14.40
CA GLY A 70 6.07 4.52 -15.18
C GLY A 70 6.50 3.11 -15.57
N ALA A 71 7.75 2.69 -15.33
CA ALA A 71 8.16 1.30 -15.57
C ALA A 71 7.46 0.33 -14.59
N GLN A 72 7.20 0.78 -13.36
CA GLN A 72 6.32 0.13 -12.40
C GLN A 72 5.79 1.13 -11.37
N ARG A 73 5.03 0.64 -10.38
CA ARG A 73 4.65 1.44 -9.20
C ARG A 73 5.89 1.84 -8.41
N SER A 74 5.81 2.97 -7.74
CA SER A 74 6.88 3.39 -6.83
C SER A 74 6.93 2.49 -5.59
N VAL A 75 8.09 2.43 -4.95
CA VAL A 75 8.31 1.74 -3.67
C VAL A 75 8.70 2.78 -2.63
N ALA A 76 8.06 2.77 -1.47
CA ALA A 76 8.42 3.64 -0.35
C ALA A 76 9.02 2.83 0.80
N THR A 77 9.95 3.44 1.53
CA THR A 77 10.73 2.76 2.57
C THR A 77 10.01 2.60 3.90
N ALA A 78 8.88 3.27 4.08
CA ALA A 78 8.12 3.25 5.32
C ALA A 78 6.63 3.57 5.08
N ALA A 79 5.79 3.22 6.03
CA ALA A 79 4.37 3.55 6.09
C ALA A 79 3.95 3.90 7.53
N PRO A 80 2.75 4.49 7.73
CA PRO A 80 2.22 4.71 9.06
C PRO A 80 2.16 3.41 9.88
N GLY A 81 2.78 3.45 11.06
CA GLY A 81 2.93 2.30 11.94
C GLY A 81 4.36 1.74 12.00
N ASP A 82 5.19 2.06 11.00
CA ASP A 82 6.58 1.62 10.99
C ASP A 82 7.44 2.48 11.95
N PRO A 83 8.37 1.87 12.70
CA PRO A 83 9.37 2.61 13.45
C PRO A 83 10.19 3.52 12.53
N GLY A 84 10.29 4.80 12.88
CA GLY A 84 11.06 5.78 12.10
C GLY A 84 10.31 6.46 10.95
N PHE A 85 9.03 6.15 10.73
CA PHE A 85 8.19 6.85 9.75
C PHE A 85 8.10 8.35 10.06
N ASN A 86 8.53 9.20 9.11
CA ASN A 86 8.63 10.65 9.26
C ASN A 86 7.33 11.41 8.96
N GLY A 87 6.19 10.78 9.23
CA GLY A 87 4.86 11.40 9.05
C GLY A 87 4.53 11.71 7.60
N GLY A 88 5.16 11.00 6.65
CA GLY A 88 4.92 11.20 5.22
C GLY A 88 5.69 12.38 4.63
N ARG A 89 6.80 12.80 5.24
CA ARG A 89 7.77 13.69 4.59
C ARG A 89 8.61 12.85 3.66
N TRP A 90 8.49 13.09 2.36
CA TRP A 90 9.11 12.28 1.31
C TRP A 90 10.22 13.03 0.59
N GLN A 91 11.33 12.33 0.37
CA GLN A 91 12.25 12.59 -0.72
C GLN A 91 12.01 11.55 -1.82
N VAL A 92 11.73 12.00 -3.04
CA VAL A 92 11.51 11.12 -4.20
C VAL A 92 12.82 10.96 -4.92
N HIS A 93 13.33 9.74 -4.96
CA HIS A 93 14.47 9.33 -5.74
C HIS A 93 14.00 8.82 -7.09
N LYS A 94 14.60 9.29 -8.18
CA LYS A 94 14.42 8.68 -9.48
C LYS A 94 15.30 7.44 -9.55
N VAL A 95 14.74 6.32 -9.99
CA VAL A 95 15.54 5.15 -10.31
C VAL A 95 15.47 4.83 -11.80
N SER A 96 16.59 4.34 -12.33
CA SER A 96 16.71 3.89 -13.71
C SER A 96 17.21 2.45 -13.78
N THR A 97 16.81 1.74 -14.85
CA THR A 97 17.21 0.37 -15.12
C THR A 97 18.05 0.35 -16.40
N PRO A 98 19.36 0.69 -16.35
CA PRO A 98 20.17 0.85 -17.56
C PRO A 98 20.31 -0.44 -18.37
N GLN A 99 20.21 -1.61 -17.74
CA GLN A 99 20.22 -2.93 -18.38
C GLN A 99 18.81 -3.48 -18.64
N GLY A 100 17.79 -2.63 -18.45
CA GLY A 100 16.37 -2.97 -18.59
C GLY A 100 15.75 -3.54 -17.30
N TYR A 101 14.43 -3.41 -17.18
CA TYR A 101 13.68 -3.83 -15.99
C TYR A 101 13.81 -5.33 -15.68
N ALA A 102 13.95 -6.18 -16.72
CA ALA A 102 14.16 -7.61 -16.53
C ALA A 102 15.47 -7.94 -15.77
N ALA A 103 16.52 -7.15 -15.97
CA ALA A 103 17.77 -7.32 -15.20
C ALA A 103 17.59 -6.90 -13.74
N ALA A 104 16.83 -5.82 -13.50
CA ALA A 104 16.50 -5.38 -12.15
C ALA A 104 15.65 -6.41 -11.39
N LEU A 105 14.66 -7.03 -12.06
CA LEU A 105 13.91 -8.16 -11.49
C LEU A 105 14.82 -9.35 -11.19
N ALA A 106 15.64 -9.78 -12.15
CA ALA A 106 16.53 -10.93 -11.95
C ALA A 106 17.50 -10.75 -10.77
N ALA A 107 17.86 -9.50 -10.45
CA ALA A 107 18.74 -9.17 -9.33
C ALA A 107 18.01 -8.90 -8.02
N GLY A 108 16.78 -8.38 -8.09
CA GLY A 108 16.10 -7.77 -6.95
C GLY A 108 14.77 -8.40 -6.57
N ASP A 109 14.10 -9.18 -7.43
CA ASP A 109 12.81 -9.83 -7.10
C ASP A 109 13.06 -11.01 -6.15
N LEU A 110 13.01 -10.74 -4.84
CA LEU A 110 13.44 -11.69 -3.80
C LEU A 110 12.35 -12.72 -3.47
N ASP A 111 11.08 -12.39 -3.75
CA ASP A 111 9.95 -13.29 -3.52
C ASP A 111 9.43 -13.98 -4.80
N GLY A 112 9.91 -13.56 -5.97
CA GLY A 112 9.59 -14.13 -7.28
C GLY A 112 8.22 -13.72 -7.83
N ASN A 113 7.67 -12.59 -7.38
CA ASN A 113 6.34 -12.12 -7.76
C ASN A 113 6.31 -11.31 -9.07
N GLY A 114 7.48 -11.04 -9.67
CA GLY A 114 7.65 -10.32 -10.94
C GLY A 114 7.59 -8.79 -10.81
N VAL A 115 7.69 -8.24 -9.60
CA VAL A 115 7.71 -6.80 -9.32
C VAL A 115 8.75 -6.49 -8.24
N LEU A 116 9.33 -5.28 -8.24
CA LEU A 116 10.11 -4.82 -7.07
C LEU A 116 9.16 -4.03 -6.17
N ASP A 117 8.73 -4.60 -5.06
CA ASP A 117 7.67 -4.06 -4.20
C ASP A 117 8.02 -3.99 -2.70
N SER A 118 9.28 -4.20 -2.36
CA SER A 118 9.82 -3.95 -1.02
C SER A 118 11.16 -3.21 -1.05
N THR A 119 11.56 -2.66 0.10
CA THR A 119 12.84 -1.94 0.20
C THR A 119 14.03 -2.89 0.02
N ASP A 120 13.94 -4.11 0.56
CA ASP A 120 15.00 -5.10 0.46
C ASP A 120 15.29 -5.48 -1.01
N GLU A 121 14.25 -5.53 -1.84
CA GLU A 121 14.36 -5.80 -3.29
C GLU A 121 14.97 -4.62 -4.05
N ILE A 122 14.63 -3.39 -3.67
CA ILE A 122 15.29 -2.19 -4.20
C ILE A 122 16.77 -2.21 -3.84
N ASP A 123 17.11 -2.49 -2.59
CA ASP A 123 18.49 -2.53 -2.11
C ASP A 123 19.30 -3.64 -2.82
N ALA A 124 18.70 -4.81 -3.03
CA ALA A 124 19.31 -5.89 -3.82
C ALA A 124 19.56 -5.47 -5.27
N ALA A 125 18.57 -4.84 -5.92
CA ALA A 125 18.71 -4.36 -7.29
C ALA A 125 19.76 -3.24 -7.42
N LEU A 126 19.82 -2.30 -6.46
CA LEU A 126 20.83 -1.25 -6.40
C LEU A 126 22.24 -1.83 -6.17
N ALA A 127 22.39 -2.76 -5.24
CA ALA A 127 23.68 -3.39 -4.92
C ALA A 127 24.25 -4.17 -6.12
N SER A 128 23.39 -4.72 -6.97
CA SER A 128 23.80 -5.40 -8.22
C SER A 128 24.21 -4.43 -9.34
N GLY A 129 23.82 -3.16 -9.26
CA GLY A 129 23.94 -2.18 -10.34
C GLY A 129 22.93 -2.33 -11.47
N ALA A 130 21.96 -3.25 -11.35
CA ALA A 130 20.85 -3.41 -12.29
C ALA A 130 19.77 -2.33 -12.13
N LEU A 131 19.70 -1.73 -10.94
CA LEU A 131 18.98 -0.50 -10.64
C LEU A 131 19.99 0.58 -10.27
N VAL A 132 19.74 1.81 -10.70
CA VAL A 132 20.57 2.98 -10.37
C VAL A 132 19.69 4.06 -9.75
N ASP A 133 20.11 4.60 -8.62
CA ASP A 133 19.53 5.80 -8.03
C ASP A 133 20.10 7.04 -8.73
N ASP A 134 19.26 7.70 -9.53
CA ASP A 134 19.59 8.93 -10.26
C ASP A 134 19.47 10.19 -9.38
N GLY A 135 19.16 10.02 -8.10
CA GLY A 135 19.08 11.07 -7.10
C GLY A 135 17.68 11.66 -6.92
N ILE A 136 17.62 12.67 -6.05
CA ILE A 136 16.37 13.26 -5.57
C ILE A 136 15.79 14.22 -6.60
N VAL A 137 14.53 14.01 -6.96
CA VAL A 137 13.79 14.82 -7.94
C VAL A 137 12.66 15.63 -7.34
N LYS A 138 12.24 15.34 -6.09
CA LYS A 138 11.15 16.05 -5.43
C LYS A 138 11.19 15.87 -3.91
N TYR A 139 10.79 16.92 -3.19
CA TYR A 139 10.45 16.86 -1.77
C TYR A 139 8.99 17.27 -1.58
N PHE A 140 8.24 16.49 -0.81
CA PHE A 140 6.85 16.84 -0.49
C PHE A 140 6.41 16.19 0.82
N VAL A 141 5.22 16.53 1.29
CA VAL A 141 4.59 15.87 2.43
C VAL A 141 3.24 15.31 2.05
N CYS A 142 2.98 14.06 2.40
CA CYS A 142 1.72 13.34 2.20
C CYS A 142 1.70 12.05 3.04
N THR A 143 0.59 11.74 3.71
CA THR A 143 0.45 10.44 4.38
C THR A 143 0.11 9.31 3.40
N LEU A 144 0.52 8.09 3.73
CA LEU A 144 0.09 6.88 3.04
C LEU A 144 -1.15 6.28 3.70
N ASN A 145 -2.07 5.77 2.88
CA ASN A 145 -3.27 5.06 3.32
C ASN A 145 -3.28 3.68 2.69
N LYS A 146 -3.36 2.64 3.52
CA LYS A 146 -3.37 1.25 3.05
C LYS A 146 -4.55 1.00 2.12
N VAL A 147 -4.31 0.31 1.00
CA VAL A 147 -5.36 -0.12 0.10
C VAL A 147 -6.03 -1.38 0.68
N PRO A 148 -7.37 -1.40 0.90
CA PRO A 148 -8.07 -2.58 1.36
C PRO A 148 -7.97 -3.73 0.34
N ALA A 149 -7.90 -4.97 0.84
CA ALA A 149 -7.67 -6.19 0.04
C ALA A 149 -8.88 -6.65 -0.83
N GLY A 150 -9.75 -5.74 -1.27
CA GLY A 150 -10.96 -6.10 -2.02
C GLY A 150 -11.64 -4.93 -2.73
N GLY A 151 -10.87 -3.92 -3.13
CA GLY A 151 -11.35 -2.76 -3.88
C GLY A 151 -11.12 -2.91 -5.38
#